data_AF-A0A655E737-F1
#
_entry.id   AF-A0A655E737-F1
#
_cell.length_a   1.000
_cell.length_b   1.000
_cell.length_c   1.000
_cell.angle_alpha   90.00
_cell.angle_beta   90.00
_cell.angle_gamma   90.00
#
_symmetry.space_group_name_H-M   'P 1'
#
loop_
_entity.id
_entity.type
_entity.pdbx_description
1 polymer ?
#
loop_
_entity_poly.entity_id
_entity_poly.type
_entity_poly.pdbx_seq_one_letter_code
_entity_poly.pdbx_strand_id
1 'polypeptide(L)'
;MLESQRHPELSRTENDAVRATREFLVWAVNDAIERGELAADVDVSSLAETLLVVLCGVGFYIGFVGSYQRMATITDSFQQLLAGTLWRPPT
;
A
#
# COMPACT_ATOMS: atom_id res chain seq x y z
N MET A 1 -20.26 -7.56 -3.85
CA MET A 1 -19.98 -8.97 -3.49
C MET A 1 -20.88 -10.00 -4.19
N LEU A 2 -22.12 -9.69 -4.59
CA LEU A 2 -22.98 -10.66 -5.30
C LEU A 2 -22.71 -10.78 -6.82
N GLU A 3 -22.18 -9.75 -7.47
CA GLU A 3 -21.88 -9.76 -8.92
C GLU A 3 -20.52 -10.42 -9.26
N SER A 4 -19.53 -10.38 -8.37
CA SER A 4 -18.23 -11.06 -8.55
C SER A 4 -18.32 -12.59 -8.54
N GLN A 5 -19.43 -13.14 -8.02
CA GLN A 5 -19.74 -14.58 -8.02
C GLN A 5 -20.44 -15.04 -9.31
N ARG A 6 -20.97 -14.11 -10.13
CA ARG A 6 -21.61 -14.44 -11.42
C ARG A 6 -20.67 -14.40 -12.61
N HIS A 7 -19.60 -13.61 -12.52
CA HIS A 7 -18.64 -13.44 -13.60
C HIS A 7 -17.22 -13.79 -13.13
N PRO A 8 -16.73 -15.02 -13.39
CA PRO A 8 -15.38 -15.46 -13.00
C PRO A 8 -14.23 -14.68 -13.68
N GLU A 9 -14.56 -13.83 -14.66
CA GLU A 9 -13.61 -12.94 -15.34
C GLU A 9 -13.31 -11.66 -14.53
N LEU A 10 -14.27 -11.20 -13.72
CA LEU A 10 -14.09 -10.02 -12.86
C LEU A 10 -13.24 -10.33 -11.62
N SER A 11 -13.37 -11.54 -11.07
CA SER A 11 -12.54 -11.99 -9.93
C SER A 11 -11.07 -12.16 -10.31
N ARG A 12 -10.78 -12.54 -11.57
CA ARG A 12 -9.41 -12.58 -12.11
C ARG A 12 -8.79 -11.21 -12.23
N THR A 13 -9.52 -10.25 -12.80
CA THR A 13 -9.00 -8.89 -13.06
C THR A 13 -8.72 -8.12 -11.75
N GLU A 14 -9.58 -8.29 -10.74
CA GLU A 14 -9.38 -7.69 -9.41
C GLU A 14 -8.19 -8.33 -8.68
N ASN A 15 -8.00 -9.65 -8.83
CA ASN A 15 -6.82 -10.35 -8.32
C ASN A 15 -5.53 -9.91 -9.05
N ASP A 16 -5.61 -9.63 -10.36
CA ASP A 16 -4.46 -9.20 -11.17
C ASP A 16 -3.92 -7.84 -10.71
N ALA A 17 -4.78 -6.88 -10.38
CA ALA A 17 -4.34 -5.58 -9.86
C ALA A 17 -3.65 -5.70 -8.49
N VAL A 18 -4.21 -6.50 -7.59
CA VAL A 18 -3.62 -6.78 -6.27
C VAL A 18 -2.29 -7.53 -6.41
N ARG A 19 -2.22 -8.51 -7.33
CA ARG A 19 -1.00 -9.26 -7.63
C ARG A 19 0.09 -8.36 -8.22
N ALA A 20 -0.25 -7.53 -9.20
CA ALA A 20 0.70 -6.57 -9.79
C ALA A 20 1.23 -5.57 -8.73
N THR A 21 0.35 -5.08 -7.85
CA THR A 21 0.75 -4.19 -6.75
C THR A 21 1.69 -4.89 -5.77
N ARG A 22 1.38 -6.14 -5.41
CA ARG A 22 2.26 -6.97 -4.56
C ARG A 22 3.64 -7.17 -5.19
N GLU A 23 3.69 -7.56 -6.47
CA GLU A 23 4.95 -7.78 -7.18
C GLU A 23 5.78 -6.49 -7.22
N PHE A 24 5.14 -5.35 -7.47
CA PHE A 24 5.78 -4.05 -7.40
C PHE A 24 6.34 -3.74 -5.99
N LEU A 25 5.56 -3.99 -4.94
CA LEU A 25 6.01 -3.75 -3.55
C LEU A 25 7.18 -4.65 -3.16
N VAL A 26 7.17 -5.91 -3.57
CA VAL A 26 8.30 -6.83 -3.35
C VAL A 26 9.55 -6.32 -4.06
N TRP A 27 9.42 -5.89 -5.31
CA TRP A 27 10.54 -5.29 -6.04
C TRP A 27 11.07 -4.03 -5.34
N ALA A 28 10.19 -3.12 -4.95
CA ALA A 28 10.57 -1.86 -4.30
C ALA A 28 11.27 -2.08 -2.95
N VAL A 29 10.81 -3.04 -2.15
CA VAL A 29 11.46 -3.39 -0.88
C VAL A 29 12.85 -3.99 -1.11
N ASN A 30 13.02 -4.86 -2.11
CA ASN A 30 14.34 -5.39 -2.46
C ASN A 30 15.30 -4.28 -2.93
N ASP A 31 14.84 -3.38 -3.81
CA ASP A 31 15.64 -2.24 -4.28
C ASP A 31 16.05 -1.31 -3.11
N ALA A 32 15.16 -1.08 -2.14
CA ALA A 32 15.47 -0.31 -0.94
C ALA A 32 16.49 -1.01 -0.03
N ILE A 33 16.48 -2.35 0.07
CA ILE A 33 17.52 -3.12 0.77
C ILE A 33 18.86 -3.01 0.04
N GLU A 34 18.86 -3.16 -1.29
CA GLU A 34 20.07 -3.05 -2.11
C GLU A 34 20.73 -1.66 -2.02
N ARG A 35 19.91 -0.60 -1.86
CA ARG A 35 20.37 0.78 -1.64
C ARG A 35 20.79 1.07 -0.20
N GLY A 36 20.55 0.15 0.72
CA GLY A 36 20.82 0.32 2.15
C GLY A 36 19.86 1.26 2.87
N GLU A 37 18.70 1.56 2.27
CA GLU A 37 17.61 2.33 2.89
C GLU A 37 16.83 1.48 3.92
N LEU A 38 16.76 0.16 3.69
CA LEU A 38 16.19 -0.83 4.60
C LEU A 38 17.28 -1.80 5.10
N ALA A 39 17.08 -2.31 6.32
CA ALA A 39 17.96 -3.33 6.87
C ALA A 39 17.82 -4.66 6.11
N ALA A 40 18.94 -5.37 5.92
CA ALA A 40 18.97 -6.60 5.13
C ALA A 40 18.27 -7.81 5.78
N ASP A 41 17.93 -7.71 7.06
CA ASP A 41 17.19 -8.72 7.84
C ASP A 41 15.67 -8.54 7.77
N VAL A 42 15.20 -7.52 7.05
CA VAL A 42 13.76 -7.28 6.82
C VAL A 42 13.16 -8.44 6.02
N ASP A 43 12.08 -9.02 6.52
CA ASP A 43 11.28 -9.97 5.75
C ASP A 43 10.50 -9.22 4.65
N VAL A 44 11.05 -9.27 3.45
CA VAL A 44 10.52 -8.62 2.24
C VAL A 44 9.07 -9.00 1.99
N SER A 45 8.72 -10.28 2.15
CA SER A 45 7.37 -10.77 1.87
C SER A 45 6.37 -10.19 2.86
N SER A 46 6.67 -10.25 4.15
CA SER A 46 5.80 -9.67 5.19
C SER A 46 5.69 -8.16 5.09
N LEU A 47 6.77 -7.46 4.74
CA LEU A 47 6.72 -6.00 4.57
C LEU A 47 5.87 -5.60 3.36
N ALA A 48 6.03 -6.26 2.22
CA ALA A 48 5.22 -6.02 1.03
C ALA A 48 3.73 -6.29 1.28
N GLU A 49 3.40 -7.37 1.99
CA GLU A 49 2.03 -7.68 2.43
C GLU A 49 1.46 -6.60 3.34
N THR A 50 2.25 -6.14 4.32
CA THR A 50 1.84 -5.09 5.24
C THR A 50 1.54 -3.79 4.49
N LEU A 51 2.41 -3.40 3.56
CA LEU A 51 2.21 -2.22 2.71
C LEU A 51 0.95 -2.36 1.86
N LEU A 52 0.70 -3.54 1.28
CA LEU A 52 -0.48 -3.82 0.49
C LEU A 52 -1.77 -3.71 1.32
N VAL A 53 -1.79 -4.29 2.53
CA VAL A 53 -2.94 -4.19 3.45
C VAL A 53 -3.22 -2.75 3.84
N VAL A 54 -2.19 -1.96 4.13
CA VAL A 54 -2.34 -0.54 4.48
C VAL A 54 -2.89 0.25 3.28
N LEU A 55 -2.34 0.05 2.08
CA LEU A 55 -2.83 0.70 0.85
C LEU A 55 -4.29 0.36 0.56
N CYS A 56 -4.67 -0.92 0.68
CA CYS A 56 -6.06 -1.35 0.53
C CYS A 56 -6.97 -0.71 1.59
N GLY A 57 -6.52 -0.64 2.85
CA GLY A 57 -7.27 -0.01 3.94
C GLY A 57 -7.51 1.49 3.72
N VAL A 58 -6.47 2.22 3.32
CA VAL A 58 -6.57 3.66 3.01
C VAL A 58 -7.49 3.88 1.80
N GLY A 59 -7.33 3.10 0.73
CA GLY A 59 -8.19 3.20 -0.46
C GLY A 59 -9.67 2.94 -0.15
N PHE A 60 -9.96 1.92 0.68
CA PHE A 60 -11.32 1.62 1.12
C PHE A 60 -11.91 2.73 2.00
N TYR A 61 -11.13 3.26 2.95
CA TYR A 61 -11.57 4.35 3.83
C TYR A 61 -11.82 5.66 3.06
N ILE A 62 -10.95 5.96 2.10
CA ILE A 62 -11.09 7.09 1.19
C ILE A 62 -12.42 7.00 0.41
N GLY A 63 -12.76 5.82 -0.10
CA GLY A 63 -14.04 5.58 -0.77
C GLY A 63 -15.26 5.83 0.12
N PHE A 64 -15.11 5.70 1.44
CA PHE A 64 -16.16 5.97 2.42
C PHE A 64 -16.28 7.46 2.81
N VAL A 65 -15.16 8.19 2.86
CA VAL A 65 -15.09 9.57 3.35
C VAL A 65 -15.84 10.58 2.46
N GLY A 66 -16.01 10.30 1.17
CA GLY A 66 -16.87 11.07 0.26
C GLY A 66 -16.45 12.53 0.00
N SER A 67 -15.31 12.98 0.55
CA SER A 67 -14.78 14.34 0.41
C SER A 67 -13.36 14.31 -0.13
N TYR A 68 -13.19 14.81 -1.36
CA TYR A 68 -11.90 14.87 -2.05
C TYR A 68 -10.81 15.57 -1.24
N GLN A 69 -11.16 16.65 -0.52
CA GLN A 69 -10.23 17.42 0.29
C GLN A 69 -9.68 16.59 1.46
N ARG A 70 -10.55 15.82 2.11
CA ARG A 70 -10.14 14.94 3.22
C ARG A 70 -9.32 13.75 2.71
N MET A 71 -9.65 13.22 1.53
CA MET A 71 -8.86 12.18 0.87
C MET A 71 -7.43 12.67 0.62
N ALA A 72 -7.27 13.87 0.04
CA ALA A 72 -5.96 14.44 -0.23
C ALA A 72 -5.12 14.60 1.05
N THR A 73 -5.72 15.06 2.15
CA THR A 73 -5.03 15.17 3.46
C THR A 73 -4.59 13.83 4.02
N ILE A 74 -5.42 12.78 3.89
CA ILE A 74 -5.09 11.42 4.35
C ILE A 74 -3.92 10.86 3.54
N THR A 75 -3.96 11.00 2.21
CA THR A 75 -2.88 10.56 1.32
C THR A 75 -1.57 11.28 1.62
N ASP A 76 -1.62 12.61 1.84
CA ASP A 76 -0.43 13.39 2.18
C ASP A 76 0.21 12.94 3.51
N SER A 77 -0.64 12.72 4.53
CA SER A 77 -0.18 12.21 5.83
C SER A 77 0.46 10.82 5.71
N PHE A 78 -0.11 9.95 4.88
CA PHE A 78 0.44 8.63 4.61
C PHE A 78 1.80 8.70 3.89
N GLN A 79 1.95 9.61 2.93
CA GLN A 79 3.22 9.84 2.25
C GLN A 79 4.31 10.34 3.23
N GLN A 80 3.96 11.26 4.14
CA GLN A 80 4.89 11.74 5.16
C GLN A 80 5.32 10.63 6.13
N LEU A 81 4.41 9.71 6.46
CA LEU A 81 4.69 8.54 7.30
C LEU A 81 5.67 7.58 6.62
N LEU A 82 5.45 7.26 5.34
CA LEU A 82 6.37 6.43 4.57
C LEU A 82 7.74 7.06 4.38
N ALA A 83 7.79 8.39 4.19
CA ALA A 83 9.04 9.13 4.09
C ALA A 83 9.78 9.27 5.43
N GLY A 84 9.22 8.79 6.55
CA GLY A 84 9.78 8.97 7.89
C GLY A 84 9.76 10.42 8.40
N THR A 85 9.26 11.37 7.61
CA THR A 85 9.25 12.81 7.89
C THR A 85 8.18 13.24 8.91
N LEU A 86 7.26 12.33 9.26
CA LEU A 86 6.19 12.60 10.21
C LEU A 86 6.71 12.71 11.65
N TRP A 87 7.78 12.00 11.97
CA TRP A 87 8.42 12.06 13.28
C TRP A 87 9.47 13.16 13.30
N ARG A 88 9.24 14.18 14.12
CA ARG A 88 10.27 15.19 14.41
C ARG A 88 11.22 14.60 15.46
N PRO A 89 12.54 14.61 15.25
CA PRO A 89 13.47 14.17 16.28
C PRO A 89 13.29 15.06 17.53
N PRO A 90 13.38 14.49 18.75
CA PRO A 90 13.40 15.30 19.96
C PRO A 90 14.61 16.24 19.90
N THR A 91 14.34 17.54 20.01
CA THR A 91 15.35 18.60 20.15
C THR A 91 16.12 18.47 21.46
#